data_AF-R5IH17-F1
#
_entry.id   AF-R5IH17-F1
#
_cell.length_a   1.000
_cell.length_b   1.000
_cell.length_c   1.000
_cell.angle_alpha   90.00
_cell.angle_beta   90.00
_cell.angle_gamma   90.00
#
_symmetry.space_group_name_H-M   'P 1'
#
loop_
_entity.id
_entity.type
_entity.pdbx_description
1 polymer ?
#
loop_
_entity_poly.entity_id
_entity_poly.type
_entity_poly.pdbx_seq_one_letter_code
_entity_poly.pdbx_strand_id
1 'polypeptide(L)'
;MHQFLPEGLHPQPEGYTKEELLLAMQQRKILQAPAIKCDERHDLHIALGCCAGVMPRAEAARGILGGETRDIAILSRVGRSVCFTVMGFAPDGTALLSRRSAQEAALEQIFREKRPGDILPAVVTGLAPFGAFCDIGCGAVGLLGLRNLCVSRLTHPRELLRVGQQLPVLIQSLDPVRRRVGLTLRELLGTWQENAARFRAGQTVTGIACGKTDYGVFIALTPNLCGLAERDDALEPGQPVCVYIKAIHPETLKLKLTVLHRLDTVPPQPLRFTKTEGRLDVWRYGSRENAKIVTVF
;
A
#
# COMPACT_ATOMS: atom_id res chain seq x y z
N MET A 1 0.76 -20.97 -1.22
CA MET A 1 1.49 -19.96 -2.03
C MET A 1 0.50 -18.94 -2.52
N HIS A 2 0.77 -17.64 -2.39
CA HIS A 2 -0.11 -16.59 -2.89
C HIS A 2 -0.14 -16.64 -4.43
N GLN A 3 -1.25 -17.11 -4.99
CA GLN A 3 -1.40 -17.32 -6.44
C GLN A 3 -1.51 -15.99 -7.23
N PHE A 4 -1.75 -14.88 -6.54
CA PHE A 4 -1.95 -13.56 -7.12
C PHE A 4 -1.02 -12.57 -6.42
N LEU A 5 0.08 -12.22 -7.08
CA LEU A 5 1.02 -11.20 -6.63
C LEU A 5 0.73 -9.87 -7.33
N PRO A 6 1.06 -8.73 -6.71
CA PRO A 6 1.00 -7.43 -7.39
C PRO A 6 1.79 -7.41 -8.71
N GLU A 7 1.37 -6.56 -9.64
CA GLU A 7 2.05 -6.37 -10.92
C GLU A 7 3.52 -5.98 -10.71
N GLY A 8 4.42 -6.61 -11.45
CA GLY A 8 5.87 -6.46 -11.31
C GLY A 8 6.51 -7.43 -10.31
N LEU A 9 5.71 -8.12 -9.49
CA LEU A 9 6.18 -9.19 -8.59
C LEU A 9 5.84 -10.58 -9.10
N HIS A 10 5.01 -10.69 -10.14
CA HIS A 10 4.74 -11.96 -10.80
C HIS A 10 5.93 -12.42 -11.64
N PRO A 11 6.21 -13.74 -11.75
CA PRO A 11 7.21 -14.25 -12.67
C PRO A 11 6.98 -13.75 -14.10
N GLN A 12 8.03 -13.21 -14.69
CA GLN A 12 8.04 -12.64 -16.03
C GLN A 12 9.20 -13.27 -16.81
N PRO A 13 8.92 -14.19 -17.76
CA PRO A 13 9.93 -14.67 -18.69
C PRO A 13 10.27 -13.58 -19.72
N GLU A 14 11.40 -13.74 -20.42
CA GLU A 14 11.83 -12.83 -21.50
C GLU A 14 10.84 -12.82 -22.68
N GLY A 15 10.13 -13.93 -22.87
CA GLY A 15 9.05 -14.09 -23.82
C GLY A 15 8.29 -15.38 -23.54
N TYR A 16 7.14 -15.52 -24.18
CA TYR A 16 6.32 -16.71 -24.14
C TYR A 16 6.38 -17.44 -25.47
N THR A 17 6.14 -18.74 -25.46
CA THR A 17 5.87 -19.51 -26.68
C THR A 17 4.37 -19.53 -26.99
N LYS A 18 4.00 -19.82 -28.25
CA LYS A 18 2.58 -19.94 -28.64
C LYS A 18 1.87 -21.06 -27.86
N GLU A 19 2.57 -22.16 -27.60
CA GLU A 19 2.07 -23.30 -26.83
C GLU A 19 1.80 -22.92 -25.36
N GLU A 20 2.70 -22.14 -24.75
CA GLU A 20 2.51 -21.62 -23.39
C GLU A 20 1.30 -20.69 -23.30
N LEU A 21 1.12 -19.80 -24.28
CA LEU A 21 -0.04 -18.91 -24.33
C LEU A 21 -1.35 -19.68 -24.52
N LEU A 22 -1.36 -20.71 -25.37
CA LEU A 22 -2.53 -21.59 -25.57
C LEU A 22 -2.86 -22.39 -24.31
N LEU A 23 -1.85 -22.94 -23.63
CA LEU A 23 -2.02 -23.64 -22.36
C LEU A 23 -2.55 -22.69 -21.27
N ALA A 24 -1.98 -21.48 -21.19
CA ALA A 24 -2.44 -20.45 -20.26
C ALA A 24 -3.88 -20.02 -20.53
N MET A 25 -4.29 -19.93 -21.79
CA MET A 25 -5.67 -19.66 -22.19
C MET A 25 -6.62 -20.76 -21.69
N GLN A 26 -6.28 -22.03 -21.91
CA GLN A 26 -7.09 -23.18 -21.46
C GLN A 26 -7.22 -23.22 -19.94
N GLN A 27 -6.13 -22.93 -19.22
CA GLN A 27 -6.08 -22.97 -17.76
C GLN A 27 -6.55 -21.66 -17.09
N ARG A 28 -6.85 -20.62 -17.88
CA ARG A 28 -7.05 -19.23 -17.40
C ARG A 28 -5.92 -18.76 -16.47
N LYS A 29 -4.69 -19.17 -16.79
CA LYS A 29 -3.50 -18.82 -16.02
C LYS A 29 -3.17 -17.36 -16.23
N ILE A 30 -2.83 -16.66 -15.15
CA ILE A 30 -2.34 -15.28 -15.21
C ILE A 30 -0.87 -15.29 -15.61
N LEU A 31 -0.57 -14.46 -16.59
CA LEU A 31 0.76 -14.19 -17.11
C LEU A 31 1.11 -12.72 -16.91
N GLN A 32 2.38 -12.36 -17.11
CA GLN A 32 2.85 -11.00 -16.98
C GLN A 32 3.88 -10.66 -18.06
N ALA A 33 3.75 -9.49 -18.68
CA ALA A 33 4.69 -8.98 -19.65
C ALA A 33 4.63 -7.44 -19.70
N PRO A 34 5.66 -6.75 -20.23
CA PRO A 34 5.69 -5.31 -20.27
C PRO A 34 4.74 -4.77 -21.34
N ALA A 35 3.97 -3.74 -20.98
CA ALA A 35 3.21 -2.97 -21.95
C ALA A 35 4.14 -2.01 -22.70
N ILE A 36 4.18 -2.11 -24.02
CA ILE A 36 5.12 -1.36 -24.87
C ILE A 36 4.50 -0.11 -25.48
N LYS A 37 3.18 -0.10 -25.69
CA LYS A 37 2.46 1.01 -26.32
C LYS A 37 1.02 1.04 -25.82
N CYS A 38 0.46 2.24 -25.69
CA CYS A 38 -0.97 2.47 -25.64
C CYS A 38 -1.31 3.31 -26.87
N ASP A 39 -2.25 2.87 -27.70
CA ASP A 39 -2.62 3.59 -28.92
C ASP A 39 -3.71 4.64 -28.68
N GLU A 40 -4.13 5.32 -29.75
CA GLU A 40 -5.15 6.38 -29.72
C GLU A 40 -6.54 5.89 -29.30
N ARG A 41 -6.80 4.57 -29.34
CA ARG A 41 -8.03 3.94 -28.85
C ARG A 41 -7.93 3.52 -27.39
N HIS A 42 -6.77 3.75 -26.78
CA HIS A 42 -6.36 3.25 -25.47
C HIS A 42 -6.27 1.72 -25.40
N ASP A 43 -5.97 1.06 -26.52
CA ASP A 43 -5.63 -0.36 -26.51
C ASP A 43 -4.16 -0.50 -26.10
N LEU A 44 -3.90 -1.40 -25.16
CA LEU A 44 -2.56 -1.69 -24.66
C LEU A 44 -1.92 -2.80 -25.49
N HIS A 45 -0.73 -2.53 -25.99
CA HIS A 45 0.10 -3.48 -26.73
C HIS A 45 1.14 -4.08 -25.79
N ILE A 46 1.22 -5.40 -25.74
CA ILE A 46 2.02 -6.17 -24.78
C ILE A 46 3.10 -6.96 -25.53
N ALA A 47 4.33 -6.90 -25.04
CA ALA A 47 5.44 -7.66 -25.62
C ALA A 47 5.44 -9.10 -25.13
N LEU A 48 4.87 -10.02 -25.92
CA LEU A 48 4.82 -11.44 -25.59
C LEU A 48 6.03 -12.24 -26.10
N GLY A 49 6.86 -11.66 -26.95
CA GLY A 49 8.01 -12.35 -27.58
C GLY A 49 7.63 -13.14 -28.82
N CYS A 50 6.71 -14.11 -28.74
CA CYS A 50 6.34 -14.95 -29.89
C CYS A 50 5.33 -14.32 -30.86
N CYS A 51 4.51 -13.38 -30.41
CA CYS A 51 3.51 -12.69 -31.22
C CYS A 51 3.14 -11.34 -30.62
N ALA A 52 2.37 -10.54 -31.36
CA ALA A 52 1.77 -9.32 -30.83
C ALA A 52 0.68 -9.67 -29.81
N GLY A 53 0.68 -8.98 -28.66
CA GLY A 53 -0.40 -9.03 -27.69
C GLY A 53 -1.16 -7.72 -27.68
N VAL A 54 -2.49 -7.76 -27.81
CA VAL A 54 -3.36 -6.59 -27.73
C VAL A 54 -4.37 -6.77 -26.62
N MET A 55 -4.53 -5.73 -25.81
CA MET A 55 -5.48 -5.64 -24.72
C MET A 55 -6.38 -4.43 -24.98
N PRO A 56 -7.61 -4.65 -25.48
CA PRO A 56 -8.52 -3.57 -25.79
C PRO A 56 -8.81 -2.69 -24.56
N ARG A 57 -9.15 -1.41 -24.76
CA ARG A 57 -9.46 -0.46 -23.67
C ARG A 57 -10.42 -1.05 -22.64
N ALA A 58 -11.47 -1.74 -23.10
CA ALA A 58 -12.47 -2.42 -22.27
C ALA A 58 -11.89 -3.47 -21.31
N GLU A 59 -10.80 -4.12 -21.72
CA GLU A 59 -10.12 -5.20 -21.00
C GLU A 59 -8.87 -4.74 -20.25
N ALA A 60 -8.46 -3.47 -20.44
CA ALA A 60 -7.25 -2.94 -19.85
C ALA A 60 -7.38 -2.56 -18.36
N ALA A 61 -8.59 -2.25 -17.89
CA ALA A 61 -8.84 -1.98 -16.47
C ALA A 61 -10.28 -2.24 -16.06
N ARG A 62 -10.47 -2.87 -14.90
CA ARG A 62 -11.79 -2.97 -14.26
C ARG A 62 -12.41 -1.58 -14.03
N GLY A 63 -13.69 -1.44 -14.33
CA GLY A 63 -14.45 -0.20 -14.11
C GLY A 63 -14.25 0.89 -15.16
N ILE A 64 -13.43 0.66 -16.20
CA ILE A 64 -13.18 1.65 -17.26
C ILE A 64 -14.43 1.94 -18.11
N LEU A 65 -15.20 0.89 -18.45
CA LEU A 65 -16.42 1.03 -19.24
C LEU A 65 -17.54 1.74 -18.46
N GLY A 66 -17.60 1.55 -17.14
CA GLY A 66 -18.58 2.19 -16.26
C GLY A 66 -18.17 3.58 -15.76
N GLY A 67 -16.99 4.09 -16.15
CA GLY A 67 -16.48 5.39 -15.69
C GLY A 67 -16.00 5.44 -14.24
N GLU A 68 -16.01 4.31 -13.52
CA GLU A 68 -15.47 4.20 -12.15
C GLU A 68 -13.95 4.36 -12.12
N THR A 69 -13.30 3.92 -13.20
CA THR A 69 -11.86 3.99 -13.39
C THR A 69 -11.55 4.97 -14.52
N ARG A 70 -10.54 5.81 -14.32
CA ARG A 70 -10.08 6.79 -15.31
C ARG A 70 -9.04 6.17 -16.25
N ASP A 71 -8.92 6.70 -17.45
CA ASP A 71 -7.96 6.21 -18.46
C ASP A 71 -6.50 6.20 -17.99
N ILE A 72 -6.14 7.02 -16.99
CA ILE A 72 -4.79 6.99 -16.39
C ILE A 72 -4.40 5.60 -15.83
N ALA A 73 -5.38 4.77 -15.46
CA ALA A 73 -5.14 3.39 -15.04
C ALA A 73 -4.61 2.49 -16.16
N ILE A 74 -4.85 2.88 -17.42
CA ILE A 74 -4.37 2.24 -18.65
C ILE A 74 -3.08 2.94 -19.11
N LEU A 75 -3.13 4.26 -19.29
CA LEU A 75 -2.02 5.05 -19.83
C LEU A 75 -0.74 4.92 -19.01
N SER A 76 -0.86 4.85 -17.68
CA SER A 76 0.29 4.69 -16.78
C SER A 76 0.95 3.30 -16.81
N ARG A 77 0.42 2.35 -17.60
CA ARG A 77 0.98 0.99 -17.72
C ARG A 77 2.10 0.90 -18.75
N VAL A 78 2.19 1.81 -19.71
CA VAL A 78 3.27 1.79 -20.71
C VAL A 78 4.63 1.83 -20.02
N GLY A 79 5.53 0.93 -20.42
CA GLY A 79 6.84 0.72 -19.80
C GLY A 79 6.81 -0.09 -18.50
N ARG A 80 5.65 -0.57 -18.05
CA ARG A 80 5.50 -1.39 -16.83
C ARG A 80 4.97 -2.77 -17.18
N SER A 81 5.32 -3.74 -16.33
CA SER A 81 4.76 -5.07 -16.39
C SER A 81 3.30 -5.06 -15.99
N VAL A 82 2.46 -5.75 -16.76
CA VAL A 82 1.03 -5.90 -16.49
C VAL A 82 0.64 -7.36 -16.45
N CYS A 83 -0.25 -7.70 -15.53
CA CYS A 83 -0.82 -9.04 -15.45
C CYS A 83 -2.00 -9.17 -16.42
N PHE A 84 -2.13 -10.32 -17.06
CA PHE A 84 -3.23 -10.59 -17.99
C PHE A 84 -3.56 -12.08 -18.07
N THR A 85 -4.77 -12.37 -18.55
CA THR A 85 -5.16 -13.68 -19.07
C THR A 85 -5.25 -13.62 -20.59
N VAL A 86 -4.91 -14.71 -21.26
CA VAL A 86 -5.12 -14.85 -22.70
C VAL A 86 -6.59 -15.23 -22.94
N MET A 87 -7.32 -14.42 -23.71
CA MET A 87 -8.72 -14.67 -24.06
C MET A 87 -8.87 -15.46 -25.35
N GLY A 88 -7.93 -15.28 -26.28
CA GLY A 88 -8.00 -15.86 -27.61
C GLY A 88 -6.92 -15.34 -28.53
N PHE A 89 -7.05 -15.67 -29.81
CA PHE A 89 -6.17 -15.18 -30.88
C PHE A 89 -7.02 -14.66 -32.02
N ALA A 90 -6.64 -13.51 -32.56
CA ALA A 90 -7.21 -12.99 -33.79
C ALA A 90 -6.73 -13.81 -35.00
N PRO A 91 -7.40 -13.71 -36.17
CA PRO A 91 -7.06 -14.49 -37.36
C PRO A 91 -5.63 -14.28 -37.87
N ASP A 92 -5.05 -13.12 -37.59
CA ASP A 92 -3.67 -12.74 -37.93
C ASP A 92 -2.63 -13.32 -36.95
N GLY A 93 -3.07 -14.03 -35.90
CA GLY A 93 -2.22 -14.60 -34.86
C GLY A 93 -1.95 -13.68 -33.66
N THR A 94 -2.52 -12.47 -33.63
CA THR A 94 -2.41 -11.55 -32.49
C THR A 94 -3.14 -12.11 -31.27
N ALA A 95 -2.48 -12.17 -30.11
CA ALA A 95 -3.11 -12.63 -28.87
C ALA A 95 -4.02 -11.55 -28.29
N LEU A 96 -5.26 -11.90 -27.99
CA LEU A 96 -6.23 -11.04 -27.30
C LEU A 96 -6.10 -11.26 -25.79
N LEU A 97 -5.79 -10.20 -25.06
CA LEU A 97 -5.45 -10.25 -23.64
C LEU A 97 -6.47 -9.49 -22.81
N SER A 98 -6.64 -9.89 -21.54
CA SER A 98 -7.42 -9.14 -20.57
C SER A 98 -6.71 -9.01 -19.23
N ARG A 99 -6.44 -7.77 -18.85
CA ARG A 99 -6.01 -7.40 -17.49
C ARG A 99 -7.19 -7.36 -16.55
N ARG A 100 -8.35 -6.90 -17.01
CA ARG A 100 -9.59 -6.87 -16.25
C ARG A 100 -9.94 -8.25 -15.70
N SER A 101 -9.87 -9.30 -16.51
CA SER A 101 -10.11 -10.67 -16.06
C SER A 101 -9.12 -11.13 -14.98
N ALA A 102 -7.84 -10.77 -15.10
CA ALA A 102 -6.84 -11.05 -14.06
C ALA A 102 -7.14 -10.30 -12.74
N GLN A 103 -7.54 -9.03 -12.83
CA GLN A 103 -7.95 -8.23 -11.66
C GLN A 103 -9.19 -8.80 -10.98
N GLU A 104 -10.18 -9.23 -11.76
CA GLU A 104 -11.43 -9.82 -11.26
C GLU A 104 -11.18 -11.17 -10.57
N ALA A 105 -10.35 -12.03 -11.17
CA ALA A 105 -9.97 -13.31 -10.58
C ALA A 105 -9.20 -13.14 -9.26
N ALA A 106 -8.26 -12.19 -9.21
CA ALA A 106 -7.52 -11.87 -7.98
C ALA A 106 -8.46 -11.42 -6.86
N LEU A 107 -9.39 -10.51 -7.19
CA LEU A 107 -10.32 -9.95 -6.24
C LEU A 107 -11.35 -10.98 -5.75
N GLU A 108 -11.85 -11.83 -6.65
CA GLU A 108 -12.74 -12.94 -6.29
C GLU A 108 -12.06 -13.92 -5.32
N GLN A 109 -10.81 -14.28 -5.58
CA GLN A 109 -10.05 -15.11 -4.66
C GLN A 109 -9.85 -14.44 -3.30
N ILE A 110 -9.55 -13.14 -3.27
CA ILE A 110 -9.45 -12.38 -2.02
C ILE A 110 -10.79 -12.45 -1.25
N PHE A 111 -11.92 -12.23 -1.91
CA PHE A 111 -13.23 -12.31 -1.24
C PHE A 111 -13.61 -13.72 -0.78
N ARG A 112 -13.14 -14.76 -1.48
CA ARG A 112 -13.44 -16.15 -1.16
C ARG A 112 -12.59 -16.68 0.00
N GLU A 113 -11.30 -16.35 0.01
CA GLU A 113 -10.31 -16.99 0.88
C GLU A 113 -9.85 -16.10 2.02
N LYS A 114 -9.87 -14.78 1.84
CA LYS A 114 -9.35 -13.82 2.81
C LYS A 114 -10.45 -13.23 3.67
N ARG A 115 -10.04 -12.78 4.84
CA ARG A 115 -10.91 -12.15 5.84
C ARG A 115 -10.17 -10.94 6.42
N PRO A 116 -10.88 -10.02 7.10
CA PRO A 116 -10.20 -8.99 7.86
C PRO A 116 -9.15 -9.62 8.80
N GLY A 117 -8.02 -8.93 8.97
CA GLY A 117 -6.88 -9.39 9.75
C GLY A 117 -5.79 -10.08 8.92
N ASP A 118 -6.12 -10.62 7.74
CA ASP A 118 -5.12 -11.26 6.88
C ASP A 118 -4.15 -10.23 6.30
N ILE A 119 -2.88 -10.62 6.18
CA ILE A 119 -1.80 -9.80 5.65
C ILE A 119 -1.53 -10.21 4.20
N LEU A 120 -1.41 -9.21 3.33
CA LEU A 120 -1.14 -9.36 1.90
C LEU A 120 0.08 -8.53 1.49
N PRO A 121 0.91 -8.99 0.55
CA PRO A 121 1.88 -8.13 -0.11
C PRO A 121 1.14 -7.11 -1.00
N ALA A 122 1.62 -5.87 -1.03
CA ALA A 122 1.04 -4.85 -1.88
C ALA A 122 2.07 -3.88 -2.46
N VAL A 123 1.70 -3.23 -3.56
CA VAL A 123 2.50 -2.18 -4.21
C VAL A 123 1.70 -0.89 -4.29
N VAL A 124 2.23 0.21 -3.80
CA VAL A 124 1.56 1.52 -3.89
C VAL A 124 1.48 1.95 -5.35
N THR A 125 0.28 2.12 -5.89
CA THR A 125 0.05 2.51 -7.28
C THR A 125 -0.29 3.99 -7.44
N GLY A 126 -0.83 4.62 -6.39
CA GLY A 126 -1.20 6.03 -6.41
C GLY A 126 -1.42 6.60 -5.02
N LEU A 127 -1.28 7.92 -4.90
CA LEU A 127 -1.48 8.65 -3.66
C LEU A 127 -2.54 9.75 -3.89
N ALA A 128 -3.45 9.89 -2.93
CA ALA A 128 -4.46 10.94 -2.88
C ALA A 128 -4.49 11.57 -1.48
N PRO A 129 -5.04 12.77 -1.31
CA PRO A 129 -5.10 13.42 0.01
C PRO A 129 -5.76 12.56 1.10
N PHE A 130 -6.74 11.71 0.73
CA PHE A 130 -7.48 10.86 1.67
C PHE A 130 -6.84 9.49 1.92
N GLY A 131 -5.81 9.09 1.17
CA GLY A 131 -5.21 7.77 1.29
C GLY A 131 -4.36 7.34 0.10
N ALA A 132 -3.89 6.09 0.14
CA ALA A 132 -3.11 5.47 -0.92
C ALA A 132 -3.90 4.34 -1.60
N PHE A 133 -3.66 4.17 -2.89
CA PHE A 133 -4.14 3.02 -3.65
C PHE A 133 -3.01 2.02 -3.74
N CYS A 134 -3.30 0.76 -3.40
CA CYS A 134 -2.32 -0.32 -3.40
C CYS A 134 -2.80 -1.45 -4.30
N ASP A 135 -1.95 -1.92 -5.21
CA ASP A 135 -2.14 -3.18 -5.90
C ASP A 135 -1.96 -4.32 -4.90
N ILE A 136 -3.02 -5.10 -4.69
CA ILE A 136 -3.11 -6.23 -3.76
C ILE A 136 -3.15 -7.58 -4.48
N GLY A 137 -2.90 -7.59 -5.79
CA GLY A 137 -2.85 -8.81 -6.61
C GLY A 137 -3.27 -8.54 -8.05
N CYS A 138 -2.37 -8.78 -9.01
CA CYS A 138 -2.62 -8.71 -10.45
C CYS A 138 -3.30 -7.40 -10.90
N GLY A 139 -2.95 -6.28 -10.27
CA GLY A 139 -3.49 -4.97 -10.60
C GLY A 139 -4.83 -4.65 -9.90
N ALA A 140 -5.36 -5.55 -9.08
CA ALA A 140 -6.54 -5.28 -8.26
C ALA A 140 -6.20 -4.28 -7.15
N VAL A 141 -7.02 -3.24 -6.99
CA VAL A 141 -6.70 -2.10 -6.13
C VAL A 141 -7.46 -2.18 -4.80
N GLY A 142 -6.72 -2.10 -3.70
CA GLY A 142 -7.24 -1.82 -2.36
C GLY A 142 -6.98 -0.38 -1.92
N LEU A 143 -7.81 0.13 -1.02
CA LEU A 143 -7.70 1.50 -0.49
C LEU A 143 -7.11 1.49 0.91
N LEU A 144 -5.97 2.16 1.08
CA LEU A 144 -5.32 2.41 2.36
C LEU A 144 -5.63 3.85 2.82
N GLY A 145 -6.62 4.01 3.68
CA GLY A 145 -7.05 5.32 4.17
C GLY A 145 -5.98 6.02 5.03
N LEU A 146 -5.98 7.37 5.03
CA LEU A 146 -4.99 8.18 5.76
C LEU A 146 -4.88 7.81 7.25
N ARG A 147 -6.01 7.56 7.93
CA ARG A 147 -6.06 7.16 9.36
C ARG A 147 -5.58 5.73 9.64
N ASN A 148 -5.44 4.93 8.59
CA ASN A 148 -5.02 3.54 8.66
C ASN A 148 -3.53 3.39 8.35
N LEU A 149 -2.82 4.47 8.02
CA LEU A 149 -1.38 4.41 7.77
C LEU A 149 -0.60 4.23 9.07
N CYS A 150 -0.95 5.01 10.09
CA CYS A 150 -0.27 4.98 11.38
C CYS A 150 -1.13 5.65 12.47
N VAL A 151 -0.62 5.65 13.72
CA VAL A 151 -1.26 6.35 14.84
C VAL A 151 -0.95 7.86 14.83
N SER A 152 0.25 8.25 14.39
CA SER A 152 0.61 9.65 14.24
C SER A 152 -0.32 10.34 13.24
N ARG A 153 -0.58 11.63 13.47
CA ARG A 153 -1.36 12.44 12.53
C ARG A 153 -0.53 12.72 11.28
N LEU A 154 -1.13 12.46 10.12
CA LEU A 154 -0.57 12.76 8.81
C LEU A 154 -1.51 13.69 8.06
N THR A 155 -0.96 14.56 7.23
CA THR A 155 -1.73 15.45 6.36
C THR A 155 -1.88 14.85 4.97
N HIS A 156 -0.91 14.06 4.53
CA HIS A 156 -0.92 13.38 3.24
C HIS A 156 -0.16 12.05 3.31
N PRO A 157 -0.59 10.98 2.61
CA PRO A 157 0.12 9.69 2.61
C PRO A 157 1.56 9.75 2.05
N ARG A 158 1.96 10.87 1.41
CA ARG A 158 3.28 11.02 0.78
C ARG A 158 4.39 11.17 1.83
N GLU A 159 4.00 11.51 3.05
CA GLU A 159 4.89 11.63 4.20
C GLU A 159 5.46 10.27 4.61
N LEU A 160 4.73 9.17 4.35
CA LEU A 160 5.17 7.81 4.68
C LEU A 160 5.39 6.92 3.47
N LEU A 161 4.65 7.15 2.38
CA LEU A 161 4.57 6.24 1.25
C LEU A 161 5.05 6.89 -0.04
N ARG A 162 5.58 6.05 -0.93
CA ARG A 162 5.98 6.42 -2.29
C ARG A 162 5.29 5.52 -3.31
N VAL A 163 4.95 6.06 -4.48
CA VAL A 163 4.45 5.23 -5.60
C VAL A 163 5.52 4.24 -6.01
N GLY A 164 5.13 2.98 -6.25
CA GLY A 164 6.02 1.85 -6.52
C GLY A 164 6.56 1.16 -5.28
N GLN A 165 6.30 1.68 -4.07
CA GLN A 165 6.78 1.06 -2.84
C GLN A 165 6.07 -0.27 -2.57
N GLN A 166 6.86 -1.31 -2.35
CA GLN A 166 6.40 -2.62 -1.89
C GLN A 166 6.27 -2.62 -0.36
N LEU A 167 5.14 -3.07 0.16
CA LEU A 167 4.89 -3.17 1.60
C LEU A 167 3.82 -4.21 1.93
N PRO A 168 3.87 -4.84 3.11
CA PRO A 168 2.76 -5.63 3.61
C PRO A 168 1.61 -4.72 4.03
N VAL A 169 0.39 -5.11 3.70
CA VAL A 169 -0.85 -4.46 4.18
C VAL A 169 -1.71 -5.49 4.87
N LEU A 170 -2.49 -5.04 5.84
CA LEU A 170 -3.50 -5.86 6.48
C LEU A 170 -4.88 -5.50 5.93
N ILE A 171 -5.71 -6.51 5.69
CA ILE A 171 -7.11 -6.32 5.27
C ILE A 171 -7.90 -5.82 6.47
N GLN A 172 -8.36 -4.57 6.41
CA GLN A 172 -9.22 -4.00 7.44
C GLN A 172 -10.69 -4.38 7.21
N SER A 173 -11.14 -4.37 5.95
CA SER A 173 -12.53 -4.68 5.61
C SER A 173 -12.66 -5.21 4.18
N LEU A 174 -13.69 -6.02 3.98
CA LEU A 174 -14.08 -6.57 2.68
C LEU A 174 -15.53 -6.19 2.42
N ASP A 175 -15.77 -5.48 1.32
CA ASP A 175 -17.11 -5.16 0.83
C ASP A 175 -17.34 -5.91 -0.49
N PRO A 176 -17.93 -7.11 -0.45
CA PRO A 176 -18.14 -7.92 -1.65
C PRO A 176 -19.19 -7.31 -2.58
N VAL A 177 -20.14 -6.54 -2.05
CA VAL A 177 -21.21 -5.89 -2.82
C VAL A 177 -20.63 -4.78 -3.70
N ARG A 178 -19.83 -3.90 -3.11
CA ARG A 178 -19.16 -2.80 -3.84
C ARG A 178 -17.83 -3.22 -4.46
N ARG A 179 -17.41 -4.46 -4.25
CA ARG A 179 -16.13 -5.03 -4.72
C ARG A 179 -14.93 -4.17 -4.27
N ARG A 180 -14.94 -3.75 -3.00
CA ARG A 180 -13.89 -2.90 -2.38
C ARG A 180 -13.17 -3.62 -1.25
N VAL A 181 -11.87 -3.35 -1.13
CA VAL A 181 -11.01 -3.87 -0.06
C VAL A 181 -10.42 -2.68 0.70
N GLY A 182 -10.75 -2.57 1.98
CA GLY A 182 -10.16 -1.61 2.90
C GLY A 182 -8.87 -2.17 3.50
N LEU A 183 -7.81 -1.37 3.48
CA LEU A 183 -6.49 -1.75 3.94
C LEU A 183 -6.04 -0.90 5.13
N THR A 184 -5.15 -1.48 5.92
CA THR A 184 -4.45 -0.80 7.00
C THR A 184 -2.98 -1.20 7.07
N LEU A 185 -2.15 -0.26 7.49
CA LEU A 185 -0.72 -0.40 7.71
C LEU A 185 -0.38 -0.22 9.19
N ARG A 186 -1.21 0.54 9.90
CA ARG A 186 -1.01 0.96 11.29
C ARG A 186 -0.70 -0.21 12.21
N GLU A 187 -1.47 -1.29 12.16
CA GLU A 187 -1.32 -2.43 13.05
C GLU A 187 0.02 -3.17 12.81
N LEU A 188 0.54 -3.12 11.59
CA LEU A 188 1.81 -3.73 11.21
C LEU A 188 3.02 -2.89 11.62
N LEU A 189 2.85 -1.60 11.93
CA LEU A 189 3.91 -0.71 12.41
C LEU A 189 4.14 -0.82 13.94
N GLY A 190 3.54 -1.82 14.57
CA GLY A 190 3.74 -2.15 15.98
C GLY A 190 2.91 -1.30 16.95
N THR A 191 2.79 -1.81 18.16
CA THR A 191 2.13 -1.19 19.30
C THR A 191 2.93 0.00 19.84
N TRP A 192 2.33 0.72 20.80
CA TRP A 192 3.02 1.80 21.50
C TRP A 192 4.29 1.29 22.20
N GLN A 193 4.20 0.15 22.90
CA GLN A 193 5.30 -0.48 23.65
C GLN A 193 6.44 -0.89 22.74
N GLU A 194 6.14 -1.58 21.64
CA GLU A 194 7.16 -2.02 20.68
C GLU A 194 7.92 -0.85 20.07
N ASN A 195 7.23 0.26 19.81
CA ASN A 195 7.87 1.47 19.33
C ASN A 195 8.66 2.21 20.43
N ALA A 196 8.09 2.33 21.63
CA ALA A 196 8.72 3.03 22.75
C ALA A 196 9.98 2.32 23.28
N ALA A 197 10.01 0.98 23.24
CA ALA A 197 11.17 0.16 23.66
C ALA A 197 12.47 0.47 22.89
N ARG A 198 12.35 1.18 21.77
CA ARG A 198 13.46 1.57 20.88
C ARG A 198 14.17 2.83 21.36
N PHE A 199 13.63 3.48 22.40
CA PHE A 199 14.11 4.74 22.94
C PHE A 199 14.34 4.65 24.46
N ARG A 200 15.19 5.53 24.97
CA ARG A 200 15.47 5.71 26.40
C ARG A 200 15.40 7.18 26.76
N ALA A 201 14.97 7.48 27.99
CA ALA A 201 15.08 8.82 28.52
C ALA A 201 16.55 9.26 28.54
N GLY A 202 16.80 10.54 28.27
CA GLY A 202 18.15 11.09 28.10
C GLY A 202 18.67 11.06 26.66
N GLN A 203 18.03 10.34 25.74
CA GLN A 203 18.42 10.35 24.34
C GLN A 203 17.97 11.62 23.61
N THR A 204 18.75 12.02 22.62
CA THR A 204 18.36 13.03 21.63
C THR A 204 18.18 12.36 20.28
N VAL A 205 17.03 12.57 19.64
CA VAL A 205 16.65 11.90 18.39
C VAL A 205 15.95 12.87 17.44
N THR A 206 15.82 12.49 16.18
CA THR A 206 15.00 13.23 15.21
C THR A 206 13.53 12.85 15.35
N GLY A 207 12.64 13.81 15.13
CA GLY A 207 11.20 13.58 15.01
C GLY A 207 10.55 14.55 14.02
N ILE A 208 9.28 14.32 13.72
CA ILE A 208 8.48 15.18 12.83
C ILE A 208 7.31 15.75 13.63
N ALA A 209 7.12 17.07 13.57
CA ALA A 209 5.94 17.69 14.15
C ALA A 209 4.68 17.18 13.45
N CYS A 210 3.72 16.62 14.18
CA CYS A 210 2.51 16.01 13.60
C CYS A 210 1.21 16.70 14.04
N GLY A 211 1.26 17.63 14.99
CA GLY A 211 0.10 18.45 15.34
C GLY A 211 0.36 19.40 16.50
N LYS A 212 -0.37 20.52 16.51
CA LYS A 212 -0.32 21.53 17.58
C LYS A 212 -1.61 21.53 18.39
N THR A 213 -1.49 21.82 19.68
CA THR A 213 -2.58 22.12 20.60
C THR A 213 -2.18 23.28 21.51
N ASP A 214 -3.13 23.87 22.24
CA ASP A 214 -2.86 25.03 23.12
C ASP A 214 -1.85 24.74 24.23
N TYR A 215 -1.66 23.46 24.57
CA TYR A 215 -0.77 23.00 25.64
C TYR A 215 0.54 22.38 25.15
N GLY A 216 0.77 22.28 23.84
CA GLY A 216 2.01 21.71 23.32
C GLY A 216 1.99 21.28 21.86
N VAL A 217 3.12 20.72 21.42
CA VAL A 217 3.27 20.19 20.06
C VAL A 217 3.54 18.70 20.11
N PHE A 218 2.79 17.92 19.33
CA PHE A 218 3.02 16.50 19.16
C PHE A 218 4.13 16.27 18.14
N ILE A 219 5.14 15.51 18.54
CA ILE A 219 6.26 15.10 17.71
C ILE A 219 6.21 13.59 17.53
N ALA A 220 6.11 13.13 16.29
CA ALA A 220 6.23 11.72 15.92
C ALA A 220 7.71 11.31 15.90
N LEU A 221 8.09 10.35 16.74
CA LEU A 221 9.41 9.71 16.71
C LEU A 221 9.43 8.51 15.75
N THR A 222 8.29 7.83 15.66
CA THR A 222 7.99 6.81 14.64
C THR A 222 6.53 6.99 14.21
N PRO A 223 6.10 6.37 13.09
CA PRO A 223 4.70 6.45 12.66
C PRO A 223 3.69 6.09 13.77
N ASN A 224 4.03 5.14 14.64
CA ASN A 224 3.18 4.69 15.73
C ASN A 224 3.68 5.15 17.11
N LEU A 225 4.42 6.26 17.20
CA LEU A 225 4.85 6.80 18.50
C LEU A 225 5.00 8.32 18.43
N CYS A 226 4.11 9.02 19.13
CA CYS A 226 4.21 10.46 19.37
C CYS A 226 4.57 10.75 20.82
N GLY A 227 5.41 11.75 21.03
CA GLY A 227 5.59 12.45 22.29
C GLY A 227 5.03 13.87 22.24
N LEU A 228 4.90 14.47 23.42
CA LEU A 228 4.45 15.84 23.60
C LEU A 228 5.63 16.71 24.01
N ALA A 229 5.87 17.77 23.26
CA ALA A 229 6.79 18.84 23.60
C ALA A 229 6.02 20.07 24.10
N GLU A 230 6.75 21.00 24.71
CA GLU A 230 6.23 22.32 25.10
C GLU A 230 5.69 23.07 23.88
N ARG A 231 4.86 24.09 24.14
CA ARG A 231 4.24 24.88 23.10
C ARG A 231 5.31 25.67 22.33
N ASP A 232 5.29 25.55 21.01
CA ASP A 232 6.04 26.36 20.07
C ASP A 232 5.09 26.76 18.94
N ASP A 233 4.66 28.01 18.92
CA ASP A 233 3.69 28.52 17.94
C ASP A 233 4.28 28.58 16.52
N ALA A 234 5.60 28.65 16.40
CA ALA A 234 6.30 28.74 15.13
C ALA A 234 6.62 27.37 14.50
N LEU A 235 6.37 26.26 15.22
CA LEU A 235 6.58 24.91 14.71
C LEU A 235 5.33 24.42 13.96
N GLU A 236 5.45 24.06 12.68
CA GLU A 236 4.33 23.59 11.85
C GLU A 236 4.34 22.07 11.64
N PRO A 237 3.17 21.42 11.43
CA PRO A 237 3.12 20.01 11.05
C PRO A 237 3.96 19.71 9.80
N GLY A 238 4.65 18.57 9.81
CA GLY A 238 5.59 18.15 8.77
C GLY A 238 7.02 18.65 8.98
N GLN A 239 7.26 19.61 9.89
CA GLN A 239 8.61 20.12 10.13
C GLN A 239 9.47 19.10 10.91
N PRO A 240 10.71 18.84 10.44
CA PRO A 240 11.63 17.99 11.16
C PRO A 240 12.31 18.73 12.32
N VAL A 241 12.49 18.03 13.43
CA VAL A 241 13.04 18.58 14.67
C VAL A 241 14.01 17.62 15.34
N CYS A 242 14.99 18.20 16.03
CA CYS A 242 15.83 17.51 16.99
C CYS A 242 15.18 17.59 18.37
N VAL A 243 14.92 16.46 19.01
CA VAL A 243 14.21 16.40 20.30
C VAL A 243 14.96 15.59 21.34
N TYR A 244 15.00 16.12 22.56
CA TYR A 244 15.46 15.43 23.75
C TYR A 244 14.30 14.69 24.44
N ILE A 245 14.51 13.42 24.78
CA ILE A 245 13.52 12.58 25.47
C ILE A 245 13.67 12.77 26.97
N LYS A 246 12.82 13.64 27.56
CA LYS A 246 12.80 13.90 29.01
C LYS A 246 12.32 12.67 29.80
N ALA A 247 11.22 12.06 29.38
CA ALA A 247 10.64 10.91 30.08
C ALA A 247 9.77 10.05 29.16
N ILE A 248 9.72 8.75 29.48
CA ILE A 248 8.84 7.76 28.84
C ILE A 248 7.97 7.18 29.94
N HIS A 249 6.64 7.25 29.79
CA HIS A 249 5.67 6.74 30.77
C HIS A 249 4.80 5.66 30.11
N PRO A 250 5.20 4.37 30.17
CA PRO A 250 4.47 3.27 29.55
C PRO A 250 3.04 3.11 30.08
N GLU A 251 2.84 3.28 31.39
CA GLU A 251 1.52 3.10 32.01
C GLU A 251 0.45 4.07 31.50
N THR A 252 0.85 5.24 31.01
CA THR A 252 -0.09 6.25 30.48
C THR A 252 0.04 6.46 28.97
N LEU A 253 0.94 5.71 28.33
CA LEU A 253 1.31 5.85 26.92
C LEU A 253 1.67 7.31 26.57
N LYS A 254 2.56 7.91 27.35
CA LYS A 254 3.02 9.30 27.18
C LYS A 254 4.54 9.36 27.04
N LEU A 255 5.03 10.13 26.07
CA LEU A 255 6.42 10.58 25.96
C LEU A 255 6.47 12.09 26.23
N LYS A 256 7.36 12.53 27.12
CA LYS A 256 7.67 13.95 27.33
C LYS A 256 8.94 14.29 26.57
N LEU A 257 8.85 15.28 25.69
CA LEU A 257 9.92 15.69 24.80
C LEU A 257 10.28 17.16 25.02
N THR A 258 11.43 17.56 24.51
CA THR A 258 11.84 18.96 24.39
C THR A 258 12.46 19.16 23.04
N VAL A 259 11.92 20.10 22.26
CA VAL A 259 12.51 20.49 20.98
C VAL A 259 13.78 21.28 21.28
N LEU A 260 14.91 20.83 20.75
CA LEU A 260 16.19 21.51 20.91
C LEU A 260 16.42 22.51 19.79
N HIS A 261 16.17 22.10 18.55
CA HIS A 261 16.23 22.94 17.36
C HIS A 261 15.50 22.28 16.19
N ARG A 262 15.14 23.09 15.20
CA ARG A 262 14.57 22.64 13.92
C ARG A 262 15.66 22.11 13.03
N LEU A 263 15.31 21.14 12.18
CA LEU A 263 16.20 20.59 11.17
C LEU A 263 15.69 21.02 9.79
N ASP A 264 16.58 21.07 8.81
CA ASP A 264 16.15 21.31 7.42
C ASP A 264 15.59 20.04 6.79
N THR A 265 16.23 18.91 7.07
CA THR A 265 15.84 17.58 6.57
C THR A 265 16.12 16.51 7.61
N VAL A 266 15.39 15.40 7.52
CA VAL A 266 15.67 14.17 8.28
C VAL A 266 15.88 13.05 7.27
N PRO A 267 16.90 12.19 7.43
CA PRO A 267 17.10 11.06 6.54
C PRO A 267 15.84 10.19 6.51
N PRO A 268 15.46 9.64 5.33
CA PRO A 268 14.29 8.77 5.22
C PRO A 268 14.39 7.62 6.22
N GLN A 269 13.43 7.54 7.15
CA GLN A 269 13.37 6.44 8.10
C GLN A 269 12.61 5.27 7.45
N PRO A 270 13.21 4.08 7.34
CA PRO A 270 12.51 2.93 6.79
C PRO A 270 11.37 2.53 7.71
N LEU A 271 10.22 2.19 7.13
CA LEU A 271 9.12 1.59 7.85
C LEU A 271 9.57 0.25 8.43
N ARG A 272 9.24 0.01 9.70
CA ARG A 272 9.58 -1.23 10.39
C ARG A 272 8.31 -1.94 10.75
N PHE A 273 8.13 -3.09 10.11
CA PHE A 273 6.97 -3.93 10.31
C PHE A 273 7.25 -4.95 11.41
N THR A 274 6.34 -5.09 12.35
CA THR A 274 6.39 -6.15 13.37
C THR A 274 5.88 -7.47 12.81
N LYS A 275 5.07 -7.42 11.76
CA LYS A 275 4.55 -8.59 11.04
C LYS A 275 4.40 -8.29 9.55
N THR A 276 4.84 -9.21 8.70
CA THR A 276 4.84 -9.07 7.23
C THR A 276 3.96 -10.10 6.52
N GLU A 277 3.54 -11.15 7.23
CA GLU A 277 2.74 -12.25 6.70
C GLU A 277 1.82 -12.88 7.77
N GLY A 278 0.88 -13.72 7.34
CA GLY A 278 -0.09 -14.37 8.22
C GLY A 278 -1.30 -13.47 8.49
N ARG A 279 -1.77 -13.46 9.74
CA ARG A 279 -3.01 -12.78 10.17
C ARG A 279 -2.86 -12.15 11.54
N LEU A 280 -3.63 -11.10 11.83
CA LEU A 280 -3.86 -10.57 13.18
C LEU A 280 -5.36 -10.63 13.51
N ASP A 281 -5.70 -11.22 14.64
CA ASP A 281 -7.09 -11.24 15.13
C ASP A 281 -7.39 -10.03 16.01
N VAL A 282 -6.41 -9.62 16.83
CA VAL A 282 -6.54 -8.49 17.74
C VAL A 282 -5.24 -7.70 17.75
N TRP A 283 -5.35 -6.39 17.68
CA TRP A 283 -4.25 -5.45 17.88
C TRP A 283 -4.59 -4.46 18.99
N ARG A 284 -3.64 -4.22 19.89
CA ARG A 284 -3.80 -3.32 21.05
C ARG A 284 -2.70 -2.28 21.04
N TYR A 285 -3.08 -1.02 20.85
CA TYR A 285 -2.16 0.10 20.99
C TYR A 285 -2.05 0.50 22.46
N GLY A 286 -1.17 -0.18 23.18
CA GLY A 286 -1.01 -0.04 24.61
C GLY A 286 -0.83 -1.40 25.28
N SER A 287 -0.91 -1.43 26.61
CA SER A 287 -0.80 -2.69 27.35
C SER A 287 -2.12 -3.45 27.27
N ARG A 288 -2.13 -4.71 27.74
CA ARG A 288 -3.38 -5.49 27.82
C ARG A 288 -4.44 -4.81 28.69
N GLU A 289 -3.99 -4.17 29.76
CA GLU A 289 -4.85 -3.51 30.76
C GLU A 289 -5.16 -2.04 30.39
N ASN A 290 -4.29 -1.40 29.61
CA ASN A 290 -4.38 0.03 29.29
C ASN A 290 -4.10 0.30 27.80
N ALA A 291 -5.02 -0.14 26.94
CA ALA A 291 -4.97 0.10 25.50
C ALA A 291 -5.82 1.30 25.10
N LYS A 292 -5.22 2.28 24.40
CA LYS A 292 -5.96 3.43 23.84
C LYS A 292 -6.77 3.06 22.60
N ILE A 293 -6.28 2.08 21.84
CA ILE A 293 -6.94 1.59 20.63
C ILE A 293 -6.91 0.07 20.69
N VAL A 294 -8.08 -0.53 20.46
CA VAL A 294 -8.22 -1.97 20.28
C VAL A 294 -8.88 -2.17 18.92
N THR A 295 -8.24 -2.98 18.09
CA THR A 295 -8.79 -3.38 16.79
C THR A 295 -8.98 -4.88 16.80
N VAL A 296 -10.18 -5.32 16.47
CA VAL A 296 -10.56 -6.72 16.31
C VAL A 296 -10.97 -6.91 14.86
N PHE A 297 -10.49 -7.98 14.25
CA PHE A 297 -10.64 -8.27 12.82
C PHE A 297 -11.54 -9.47 12.55
#